data_AF-A0AAU0L5L7-F1
#
_entry.id   AF-A0AAU0L5L7-F1
#
_cell.length_a   1.000
_cell.length_b   1.000
_cell.length_c   1.000
_cell.angle_alpha   90.00
_cell.angle_beta   90.00
_cell.angle_gamma   90.00
#
_symmetry.space_group_name_H-M   'P 1'
#
loop_
_entity.id
_entity.type
_entity.pdbx_description
1 polymer ?
#
loop_
_entity_poly.entity_id
_entity_poly.type
_entity_poly.pdbx_seq_one_letter_code
_entity_poly.pdbx_strand_id
1 'polypeptide(L)' 'MVNSIDKPKVEVQASPDQSNLIAQCKSHIKTVISQKQELKIEKTQLSELMRNLFGMDNVEWFVEGGNLVGVYLSNETVMQ' A
#
# COMPACT_ATOMS: atom_id res chain seq x y z
N MET A 1 9.32 -63.35 -3.00
CA MET A 1 10.11 -62.32 -2.32
C MET A 1 10.34 -61.19 -3.30
N VAL A 2 9.84 -60.00 -2.94
CA VAL A 2 10.06 -58.64 -3.47
C VAL A 2 10.37 -58.46 -4.97
N ASN A 3 9.35 -58.00 -5.71
CA ASN A 3 9.51 -57.32 -6.98
C ASN A 3 10.18 -55.95 -6.74
N SER A 4 11.38 -55.75 -7.27
CA SER A 4 12.01 -54.44 -7.36
C SER A 4 11.36 -53.68 -8.52
N ILE A 5 10.47 -52.75 -8.20
CA ILE A 5 9.93 -51.78 -9.17
C ILE A 5 10.97 -50.68 -9.31
N ASP A 6 11.70 -50.70 -10.42
CA ASP A 6 12.52 -49.57 -10.85
C ASP A 6 11.61 -48.34 -10.98
N LYS A 7 11.87 -47.33 -10.15
CA LYS A 7 11.20 -46.03 -10.30
C LYS A 7 11.71 -45.39 -11.59
N PRO A 8 10.83 -44.87 -12.47
CA PRO A 8 11.32 -44.06 -13.58
C PRO A 8 11.93 -42.79 -12.98
N LYS A 9 13.25 -42.65 -13.12
CA LYS A 9 13.95 -41.40 -12.85
C LYS A 9 13.47 -40.41 -13.91
N VAL A 10 12.47 -39.59 -13.57
CA VAL A 10 12.03 -38.48 -14.41
C VAL A 10 13.14 -37.43 -14.38
N GLU A 11 14.10 -37.57 -15.28
CA GLU A 11 14.99 -36.47 -15.61
C GLU A 11 14.14 -35.42 -16.32
N VAL A 12 13.72 -34.41 -15.55
CA VAL A 12 13.15 -33.18 -16.10
C VAL A 12 14.30 -32.49 -16.83
N GLN A 13 14.54 -32.90 -18.07
CA GLN A 13 15.33 -32.11 -19.01
C GLN A 13 14.54 -30.83 -19.23
N ALA A 14 14.93 -29.77 -18.52
CA ALA A 14 14.45 -28.43 -18.78
C ALA A 14 14.76 -28.13 -20.25
N SER A 15 13.71 -28.13 -21.07
CA SER A 15 13.80 -27.80 -22.49
C SER A 15 14.50 -26.44 -22.63
N PRO A 16 15.46 -26.28 -23.57
CA PRO A 16 16.15 -25.02 -23.81
C PRO A 16 15.21 -23.81 -23.99
N ASP A 17 13.97 -24.05 -24.41
CA ASP A 17 12.96 -23.02 -24.68
C ASP A 17 12.28 -22.43 -23.43
N GLN A 18 12.30 -23.13 -22.29
CA GLN A 18 11.61 -22.64 -21.08
C GLN A 18 12.31 -21.42 -20.46
N SER A 19 13.64 -21.37 -20.57
CA SER A 19 14.43 -20.23 -20.08
C SER A 19 14.10 -18.94 -20.84
N ASN A 20 13.88 -19.05 -22.15
CA ASN A 20 13.50 -17.95 -23.03
C ASN A 20 12.06 -17.47 -22.73
N LEU A 21 11.13 -18.41 -22.53
CA LEU A 21 9.75 -18.09 -22.14
C LEU A 21 9.66 -17.39 -20.77
N ILE A 22 10.46 -17.82 -19.79
CA ILE A 22 10.52 -17.17 -18.48
C ILE A 22 11.14 -15.77 -18.59
N ALA A 23 12.20 -15.60 -19.40
CA ALA A 23 12.81 -14.30 -19.64
C ALA A 23 11.84 -13.34 -20.36
N GLN A 24 11.06 -13.85 -21.31
CA GLN A 24 9.99 -13.09 -21.98
C GLN A 24 8.85 -12.74 -21.02
N CYS A 25 8.39 -13.67 -20.18
CA CYS A 25 7.38 -13.35 -19.16
C CYS A 25 7.89 -12.29 -18.18
N LYS A 26 9.14 -12.40 -17.71
CA LYS A 26 9.76 -11.41 -16.82
C LYS A 26 9.96 -10.05 -17.48
N SER A 27 10.26 -10.00 -18.78
CA SER A 27 10.38 -8.72 -19.50
C SER A 27 9.03 -8.01 -19.67
N HIS A 28 7.93 -8.78 -19.76
CA HIS A 28 6.56 -8.27 -19.80
C HIS A 28 6.01 -7.91 -18.42
N ILE A 29 6.48 -8.55 -17.34
CA ILE A 29 6.20 -8.16 -15.95
C ILE A 29 7.14 -7.01 -15.57
N LYS A 30 6.98 -5.89 -16.26
CA LYS A 30 7.52 -4.61 -15.84
C LYS A 30 6.34 -3.87 -15.24
N THR A 31 6.12 -4.02 -13.93
CA THR A 31 5.23 -3.11 -13.20
C THR A 31 5.95 -1.76 -13.19
N VAL A 32 5.76 -1.00 -14.26
CA VAL A 32 6.16 0.40 -14.32
C VAL A 32 5.20 1.10 -13.37
N ILE A 33 5.66 1.41 -12.15
CA ILE A 33 5.00 2.43 -11.34
C ILE A 33 5.14 3.71 -12.16
N SER A 34 4.15 3.98 -13.00
CA SER A 34 4.22 4.97 -14.06
C SER A 34 4.25 6.39 -13.52
N GLN A 35 3.76 6.61 -12.29
CA GLN A 35 3.85 7.87 -11.55
C GLN A 35 3.60 7.61 -10.06
N LYS A 36 4.47 8.14 -9.19
CA LYS A 36 4.14 8.29 -7.76
C LYS A 36 3.06 9.35 -7.66
N GLN A 37 1.81 8.96 -7.38
CA GLN A 37 0.76 9.92 -7.06
C GLN A 37 0.80 10.17 -5.56
N GLU A 38 1.14 11.42 -5.19
CA GLU A 38 1.18 11.86 -3.81
C GLU A 38 -0.04 12.76 -3.58
N LEU A 39 -0.93 12.35 -2.69
CA LEU A 39 -2.06 13.17 -2.28
C LEU A 39 -1.61 14.04 -1.10
N LYS A 40 -1.57 15.34 -1.32
CA LYS A 40 -1.32 16.32 -0.26
C LYS A 40 -2.66 16.88 0.21
N ILE A 41 -2.90 16.82 1.52
CA ILE A 41 -4.02 17.48 2.16
C ILE A 41 -3.44 18.57 3.06
N GLU A 42 -3.84 19.81 2.82
CA GLU A 42 -3.43 20.94 3.64
C GLU A 42 -4.18 20.93 4.98
N LYS A 43 -3.56 21.50 6.01
CA LYS A 43 -4.12 21.58 7.37
C LYS A 43 -5.54 22.15 7.41
N THR A 44 -5.83 23.16 6.58
CA THR A 44 -7.16 23.78 6.46
C THR A 44 -8.20 22.83 5.89
N GLN A 45 -7.85 22.09 4.84
CA GLN A 45 -8.72 21.10 4.20
C GLN A 45 -9.02 19.96 5.17
N LEU A 46 -8.01 19.50 5.91
CA LEU A 46 -8.20 18.46 6.92
C LEU A 46 -9.05 18.97 8.09
N SER A 47 -8.90 20.24 8.50
CA SER A 47 -9.73 20.86 9.54
C SER A 47 -11.20 20.92 9.12
N GLU A 48 -11.47 21.33 7.89
CA GLU A 48 -12.83 21.36 7.34
C GLU A 48 -13.45 19.97 7.25
N LEU A 49 -12.68 18.97 6.81
CA LEU A 49 -13.12 17.59 6.79
C LEU A 49 -13.48 17.10 8.20
N MET A 50 -12.61 17.36 9.19
CA MET A 50 -12.87 16.98 10.58
C MET A 50 -14.12 17.67 11.15
N ARG A 51 -14.30 18.97 10.88
CA ARG A 51 -15.51 19.71 11.26
C ARG A 51 -16.76 19.07 10.68
N ASN A 52 -16.75 18.77 9.38
CA ASN A 52 -17.90 18.20 8.68
C ASN A 52 -18.22 16.77 9.14
N LEU A 53 -17.20 15.98 9.49
CA LEU A 53 -17.37 14.59 9.94
C LEU A 53 -17.81 14.49 11.41
N PHE A 54 -17.26 15.34 12.29
CA PHE A 54 -17.46 15.24 13.74
C PHE A 54 -18.40 16.30 14.31
N GLY A 55 -18.81 17.31 13.53
CA GLY A 55 -19.62 18.43 14.01
C GLY A 55 -18.89 19.27 15.06
N MET A 56 -17.57 19.34 14.98
CA MET A 56 -16.69 20.04 15.92
C MET A 56 -16.12 21.29 15.25
N ASP A 57 -16.42 22.47 15.79
CA ASP A 57 -16.07 23.75 15.16
C ASP A 57 -14.64 24.20 15.43
N ASN A 58 -14.04 23.72 16.52
CA ASN A 58 -12.68 24.04 16.93
C ASN A 58 -11.74 22.85 16.70
N VAL A 59 -10.71 23.06 15.88
CA VAL A 59 -9.67 22.06 15.58
C VAL A 59 -8.30 22.63 15.87
N GLU A 60 -7.65 22.12 16.92
CA GLU A 60 -6.27 22.45 17.27
C GLU A 60 -5.32 21.33 16.85
N TRP A 61 -4.13 21.71 16.38
CA TRP A 61 -3.16 20.79 15.80
C TRP A 61 -1.83 20.91 16.53
N PHE A 62 -1.33 19.80 17.06
CA PHE A 62 -0.05 19.72 17.74
C PHE A 62 0.99 19.17 16.78
N VAL A 63 1.96 20.01 16.42
CA VAL A 63 3.05 19.65 15.50
C VAL A 63 4.37 19.75 16.23
N GLU A 64 5.09 18.64 16.30
CA GLU A 64 6.41 18.55 16.94
C GLU A 64 7.43 18.02 15.93
N GLY A 65 8.56 18.71 15.79
CA GLY A 65 9.61 18.31 14.83
C GLY A 65 9.13 18.22 13.37
N GLY A 66 8.10 18.98 13.00
CA GLY A 66 7.50 18.94 11.66
C GLY A 66 6.48 17.80 11.44
N ASN A 67 6.24 16.97 12.46
CA ASN A 67 5.27 15.88 12.41
C ASN A 67 4.00 16.22 13.20
N LEU A 68 2.85 15.85 12.65
CA LEU A 68 1.59 15.91 13.40
C LEU A 68 1.60 14.84 14.50
N VAL A 69 1.55 15.26 15.76
CA VAL A 69 1.56 14.35 16.92
C VAL A 69 0.21 14.25 17.63
N GLY A 70 -0.69 15.21 17.40
CA GLY A 70 -2.02 15.20 17.99
C GLY A 70 -2.98 16.19 17.34
N VAL A 71 -4.27 15.89 17.50
CA VAL A 71 -5.37 16.78 17.11
C VAL A 71 -6.33 16.87 18.27
N TYR A 72 -6.69 18.08 18.68
CA TYR A 72 -7.74 18.32 19.66
C TYR A 72 -8.97 18.87 18.93
N LEU A 73 -10.12 18.25 19.18
CA LEU A 73 -11.41 18.61 18.61
C LEU A 73 -12.33 19.04 19.74
N SER A 74 -12.95 20.20 19.60
CA SER A 74 -13.98 20.66 20.52
C SER A 74 -15.11 21.36 19.79
N ASN A 75 -16.27 21.38 20.44
CA ASN A 75 -17.41 22.19 20.05
C ASN A 75 -17.74 23.08 21.25
N GLU A 76 -17.39 24.36 21.17
CA GLU A 76 -17.83 25.34 22.15
C GLU A 76 -19.22 25.83 21.76
N THR A 77 -20.24 25.26 22.41
CA THR A 77 -21.56 25.86 22.39
C THR A 77 -21.52 27.07 23.30
N VAL A 78 -21.27 28.27 22.74
CA VAL A 78 -21.45 29.51 23.50
C VAL A 78 -22.95 29.65 23.75
N MET A 79 -23.41 29.22 24.92
CA MET A 79 -24.76 29.55 25.40
C MET A 79 -24.79 31.07 25.61
N GLN A 80 -25.44 31.79 24.69
CA GLN A 80 -25.80 33.19 24.86
C GLN A 80 -27.03 33.33 25.76
#